data_AF-A0A1M5VKS7-F1
#
_entry.id   AF-A0A1M5VKS7-F1
#
_cell.length_a   1.000
_cell.length_b   1.000
_cell.length_c   1.000
_cell.angle_alpha   90.00
_cell.angle_beta   90.00
_cell.angle_gamma   90.00
#
_symmetry.space_group_name_H-M   'P 1'
#
loop_
_entity.id
_entity.type
_entity.pdbx_description
1 polymer ?
#
loop_
_entity_poly.entity_id
_entity_poly.type
_entity_poly.pdbx_seq_one_letter_code
_entity_poly.pdbx_strand_id
1 'polypeptide(L)'
;MNLELLKSEVTKIIDNIKNHGIFNKENSFIDYKLKLNHFGVTDETDIFLRNFSKDILSFTNNNGGIILIGFDEDSTTKQINDIGLNQVDIDIFSKIDLNIVTQKFDSITKCTIKVDLQQFQISARKFYYILIEKNNDVTIPINDFIDYKLKKGEIIYRVSGKNELANENSHKLNSFLQLKANEKSKEFMEIWSKLLPEIFDINPKEILMINPKTNNIYGYNQKDKNLSSSEIEIDKSESGVFNIILNAISAGEIGKISDTEGKPLYKIVGEIKSSTPRDYITLSTLDSEIKKNAKYNFTSPLLKLAFKELGWTNIENFHIEDPEENILNEKFSNFIWIENIDTIKDKKKVVFSKDAIEPLIEIINDKSNHVKYFKRNLHSKQ
;
A
#
# COMPACT_ATOMS: atom_id res chain seq x y z
N MET A 1 -4.62 -1.61 12.63
CA MET A 1 -4.60 -2.96 12.01
C MET A 1 -5.11 -2.86 10.59
N ASN A 2 -4.55 -3.66 9.68
CA ASN A 2 -5.02 -3.76 8.30
C ASN A 2 -6.20 -4.76 8.20
N LEU A 3 -6.90 -4.76 7.07
CA LEU A 3 -8.04 -5.67 6.84
C LEU A 3 -7.68 -7.16 6.90
N GLU A 4 -6.48 -7.55 6.47
CA GLU A 4 -6.05 -8.96 6.50
C GLU A 4 -5.92 -9.50 7.93
N LEU A 5 -5.31 -8.71 8.83
CA LEU A 5 -5.22 -9.07 10.25
C LEU A 5 -6.60 -9.10 10.90
N LEU A 6 -7.47 -8.13 10.57
CA LEU A 6 -8.85 -8.11 11.06
C LEU A 6 -9.66 -9.34 10.59
N LYS A 7 -9.43 -9.80 9.35
CA LYS A 7 -10.03 -11.04 8.83
C LYS A 7 -9.57 -12.27 9.62
N SER A 8 -8.28 -12.40 9.89
CA SER A 8 -7.75 -13.50 10.70
C SER A 8 -8.36 -13.53 12.11
N GLU A 9 -8.46 -12.36 12.75
CA GLU A 9 -9.04 -12.25 14.09
C GLU A 9 -10.55 -12.52 14.12
N VAL A 10 -11.32 -11.98 13.16
CA VAL A 10 -12.77 -12.23 13.14
C VAL A 10 -13.09 -13.70 12.89
N THR A 11 -12.30 -14.40 12.06
CA THR A 11 -12.46 -15.84 11.84
C THR A 11 -12.27 -16.62 13.13
N LYS A 12 -11.22 -16.33 13.91
CA LYS A 12 -10.99 -16.96 15.22
C LYS A 12 -12.14 -16.70 16.19
N ILE A 13 -12.66 -15.48 16.23
CA ILE A 13 -13.80 -15.10 17.09
C ILE A 13 -15.05 -15.89 16.68
N ILE A 14 -15.37 -15.91 15.39
CA ILE A 14 -16.53 -16.64 14.86
C ILE A 14 -16.41 -18.14 15.14
N ASP A 15 -15.23 -18.74 14.98
CA ASP A 15 -15.00 -20.16 15.26
C ASP A 15 -15.16 -20.48 16.76
N ASN A 16 -14.69 -19.59 17.64
CA ASN A 16 -14.88 -19.73 19.08
C ASN A 16 -16.36 -19.64 19.49
N ILE A 17 -17.12 -18.74 18.85
CA ILE A 17 -18.56 -18.65 19.08
C ILE A 17 -19.25 -19.94 18.59
N LYS A 18 -18.94 -20.39 17.37
CA LYS A 18 -19.59 -21.56 16.74
C LYS A 18 -19.31 -22.87 17.46
N ASN A 19 -18.05 -23.12 17.78
CA ASN A 19 -17.60 -24.43 18.23
C ASN A 19 -17.53 -24.54 19.76
N HIS A 20 -17.32 -23.42 20.45
CA HIS A 20 -17.09 -23.40 21.90
C HIS A 20 -18.13 -22.58 22.67
N GLY A 21 -19.00 -21.81 21.99
CA GLY A 21 -19.97 -20.93 22.66
C GLY A 21 -19.29 -19.82 23.48
N ILE A 22 -18.05 -19.44 23.14
CA ILE A 22 -17.27 -18.44 23.87
C ILE A 22 -17.47 -17.08 23.22
N PHE A 23 -18.03 -16.14 23.98
CA PHE A 23 -18.28 -14.77 23.54
C PHE A 23 -17.29 -13.82 24.20
N ASN A 24 -16.53 -13.09 23.39
CA ASN A 24 -15.63 -12.05 23.88
C ASN A 24 -16.45 -10.85 24.34
N LYS A 25 -16.13 -10.28 25.51
CA LYS A 25 -16.76 -9.03 25.97
C LYS A 25 -16.41 -7.86 25.04
N GLU A 26 -17.34 -6.91 24.91
CA GLU A 26 -17.09 -5.65 24.21
C GLU A 26 -15.89 -4.91 24.77
N ASN A 27 -15.12 -4.30 23.88
CA ASN A 27 -13.91 -3.58 24.23
C ASN A 27 -13.58 -2.52 23.17
N SER A 28 -12.33 -2.05 23.14
CA SER A 28 -11.87 -1.07 22.16
C SER A 28 -11.70 -1.64 20.74
N PHE A 29 -11.84 -2.96 20.56
CA PHE A 29 -11.61 -3.69 19.32
C PHE A 29 -12.86 -4.43 18.80
N ILE A 30 -13.77 -4.84 19.68
CA ILE A 30 -15.00 -5.59 19.33
C ILE A 30 -16.24 -4.84 19.85
N ASP A 31 -17.26 -4.73 19.00
CA ASP A 31 -18.62 -4.24 19.30
C ASP A 31 -19.66 -5.27 18.85
N TYR A 32 -20.77 -5.40 19.57
CA TYR A 32 -21.91 -6.23 19.15
C TYR A 32 -23.13 -5.36 18.89
N LYS A 33 -23.88 -5.67 17.83
CA LYS A 33 -25.16 -5.02 17.53
C LYS A 33 -26.21 -6.05 17.14
N LEU A 34 -27.45 -5.85 17.59
CA LEU A 34 -28.52 -6.78 17.30
C LEU A 34 -29.18 -6.51 15.95
N LYS A 35 -29.65 -5.29 15.73
CA LYS A 35 -30.49 -4.90 14.58
C LYS A 35 -30.22 -3.48 14.12
N LEU A 36 -30.61 -3.20 12.90
CA LEU A 36 -30.52 -1.87 12.32
C LEU A 36 -31.71 -0.99 12.72
N ASN A 37 -31.47 0.31 12.87
CA ASN A 37 -32.51 1.31 12.96
C ASN A 37 -32.87 1.86 11.58
N HIS A 38 -34.12 1.58 11.17
CA HIS A 38 -34.68 1.96 9.86
C HIS A 38 -35.55 3.22 9.89
N PHE A 39 -35.79 3.81 11.07
CA PHE A 39 -36.81 4.84 11.22
C PHE A 39 -36.59 6.06 10.32
N GLY A 40 -37.51 6.35 9.40
CA GLY A 40 -37.52 7.61 8.63
C GLY A 40 -36.49 7.71 7.49
N VAL A 41 -35.80 6.63 7.11
CA VAL A 41 -34.91 6.61 5.92
C VAL A 41 -35.16 5.33 5.14
N THR A 42 -35.22 5.46 3.81
CA THR A 42 -35.50 4.34 2.89
C THR A 42 -34.27 3.86 2.14
N ASP A 43 -33.24 4.69 1.98
CA ASP A 43 -31.99 4.33 1.29
C ASP A 43 -31.14 3.40 2.15
N GLU A 44 -30.75 2.26 1.61
CA GLU A 44 -30.00 1.22 2.31
C GLU A 44 -28.63 1.73 2.82
N THR A 45 -27.98 2.60 2.03
CA THR A 45 -26.68 3.17 2.39
C THR A 45 -26.81 4.18 3.54
N ASP A 46 -27.83 5.02 3.51
CA ASP A 46 -28.09 5.98 4.59
C ASP A 46 -28.53 5.28 5.89
N ILE A 47 -29.30 4.18 5.79
CA ILE A 47 -29.59 3.32 6.93
C ILE A 47 -28.28 2.79 7.53
N PHE A 48 -27.36 2.28 6.70
CA PHE A 48 -26.06 1.80 7.16
C PHE A 48 -25.26 2.90 7.87
N LEU A 49 -25.07 4.05 7.23
CA LEU A 49 -24.31 5.16 7.78
C LEU A 49 -24.90 5.67 9.10
N ARG A 50 -26.22 5.81 9.19
CA ARG A 50 -26.86 6.23 10.44
C ARG A 50 -26.59 5.27 11.61
N ASN A 51 -26.48 3.98 11.33
CA ASN A 51 -26.25 2.97 12.37
C ASN A 51 -24.77 2.84 12.73
N PHE A 52 -23.85 3.04 11.79
CA PHE A 52 -22.44 2.70 11.98
C PHE A 52 -21.46 3.86 11.88
N SER A 53 -21.83 5.04 11.34
CA SER A 53 -20.86 6.13 11.09
C SER A 53 -20.05 6.54 12.31
N LYS A 54 -20.70 6.66 13.48
CA LYS A 54 -20.01 7.02 14.72
C LYS A 54 -19.03 5.93 15.18
N ASP A 55 -19.41 4.66 15.05
CA ASP A 55 -18.56 3.52 15.41
C ASP A 55 -17.41 3.35 14.41
N ILE A 56 -17.68 3.47 13.12
CA ILE A 56 -16.66 3.41 12.06
C ILE A 56 -15.60 4.48 12.30
N LEU A 57 -15.98 5.73 12.55
CA LEU A 57 -15.02 6.79 12.86
C LEU A 57 -14.25 6.50 14.16
N SER A 58 -14.92 6.00 15.20
CA SER A 58 -14.28 5.74 16.49
C SER A 58 -13.23 4.62 16.40
N PHE A 59 -13.49 3.57 15.63
CA PHE A 59 -12.56 2.47 15.36
C PHE A 59 -11.43 2.88 14.41
N THR A 60 -11.75 3.69 13.39
CA THR A 60 -10.75 4.23 12.44
C THR A 60 -9.70 5.07 13.18
N ASN A 61 -10.13 5.90 14.13
CA ASN A 61 -9.27 6.71 14.98
C ASN A 61 -8.58 5.92 16.12
N ASN A 62 -8.77 4.61 16.22
CA ASN A 62 -8.08 3.76 17.18
C ASN A 62 -7.22 2.71 16.44
N ASN A 63 -7.28 1.43 16.82
CA ASN A 63 -6.47 0.36 16.21
C ASN A 63 -7.18 -0.35 15.05
N GLY A 64 -8.30 0.17 14.57
CA GLY A 64 -9.28 -0.56 13.78
C GLY A 64 -10.20 -1.38 14.68
N GLY A 65 -11.18 -2.07 14.09
CA GLY A 65 -12.13 -2.83 14.88
C GLY A 65 -13.06 -3.74 14.09
N ILE A 66 -13.82 -4.52 14.85
CA ILE A 66 -14.76 -5.52 14.37
C ILE A 66 -16.13 -5.21 15.01
N ILE A 67 -17.16 -5.08 14.18
CA ILE A 67 -18.55 -5.01 14.64
C ILE A 67 -19.25 -6.31 14.23
N LEU A 68 -19.72 -7.08 15.21
CA LEU A 68 -20.49 -8.31 14.99
C LEU A 68 -21.99 -7.99 15.07
N ILE A 69 -22.74 -8.38 14.04
CA ILE A 69 -24.14 -7.98 13.85
C ILE A 69 -25.05 -9.21 13.89
N GLY A 70 -26.14 -9.10 14.64
CA GLY A 70 -27.08 -10.18 14.98
C GLY A 70 -26.92 -10.70 16.41
N PHE A 71 -26.21 -9.96 17.27
CA PHE A 71 -25.97 -10.34 18.66
C PHE A 71 -26.61 -9.33 19.62
N ASP A 72 -27.22 -9.85 20.67
CA ASP A 72 -27.81 -9.05 21.74
C ASP A 72 -26.92 -9.10 22.98
N GLU A 73 -26.51 -7.94 23.48
CA GLU A 73 -25.80 -7.84 24.74
C GLU A 73 -26.79 -7.43 25.83
N ASP A 74 -26.96 -8.28 26.84
CA ASP A 74 -27.76 -7.90 28.01
C ASP A 74 -27.01 -6.81 28.79
N SER A 75 -27.62 -5.63 28.83
CA SER A 75 -27.11 -4.45 29.54
C SER A 75 -26.78 -4.69 31.02
N THR A 76 -27.40 -5.68 31.66
CA THR A 76 -27.27 -5.97 33.10
C THR A 76 -26.20 -7.02 33.37
N THR A 77 -26.24 -8.14 32.64
CA THR A 77 -25.35 -9.29 32.87
C THR A 77 -24.09 -9.25 32.02
N LYS A 78 -24.05 -8.40 30.99
CA LYS A 78 -22.99 -8.35 29.97
C LYS A 78 -22.77 -9.69 29.26
N GLN A 79 -23.82 -10.52 29.25
CA GLN A 79 -23.87 -11.75 28.46
C GLN A 79 -24.31 -11.43 27.04
N ILE A 80 -23.72 -12.15 26.08
CA ILE A 80 -23.97 -11.97 24.66
C ILE A 80 -24.76 -13.17 24.16
N ASN A 81 -25.88 -12.90 23.52
CA ASN A 81 -26.78 -13.89 22.94
C ASN A 81 -26.75 -13.79 21.41
N ASP A 82 -26.61 -14.92 20.73
CA ASP A 82 -26.49 -14.98 19.28
C ASP A 82 -27.87 -15.09 18.58
N ILE A 83 -28.67 -14.02 18.63
CA ILE A 83 -30.07 -14.05 18.15
C ILE A 83 -30.20 -14.28 16.64
N GLY A 84 -29.28 -13.73 15.85
CA GLY A 84 -29.37 -13.68 14.38
C GLY A 84 -30.16 -12.48 13.86
N LEU A 85 -30.00 -12.20 12.57
CA LEU A 85 -30.68 -11.10 11.90
C LEU A 85 -32.03 -11.50 11.31
N ASN A 86 -32.97 -10.54 11.29
CA ASN A 86 -34.24 -10.71 10.61
C ASN A 86 -34.08 -10.51 9.08
N GLN A 87 -35.08 -10.91 8.31
CA GLN A 87 -35.01 -10.85 6.84
C GLN A 87 -34.86 -9.41 6.31
N VAL A 88 -35.48 -8.43 6.96
CA VAL A 88 -35.41 -7.01 6.54
C VAL A 88 -33.97 -6.48 6.63
N ASP A 89 -33.28 -6.75 7.75
CA ASP A 89 -31.90 -6.35 7.96
C ASP A 89 -30.97 -7.06 6.96
N ILE A 90 -31.20 -8.35 6.71
CA ILE A 90 -30.44 -9.14 5.73
C ILE A 90 -30.60 -8.56 4.32
N ASP A 91 -31.84 -8.22 3.92
CA ASP A 91 -32.12 -7.65 2.61
C ASP A 91 -31.41 -6.30 2.42
N ILE A 92 -31.36 -5.48 3.47
CA ILE A 92 -30.62 -4.21 3.46
C ILE A 92 -29.13 -4.46 3.30
N PHE A 93 -28.51 -5.29 4.15
CA PHE A 93 -27.07 -5.57 4.06
C PHE A 93 -26.66 -6.19 2.72
N SER A 94 -27.53 -7.01 2.12
CA SER A 94 -27.24 -7.65 0.82
C SER A 94 -27.15 -6.67 -0.35
N LYS A 95 -27.72 -5.47 -0.21
CA LYS A 95 -27.75 -4.42 -1.24
C LYS A 95 -26.70 -3.34 -1.05
N ILE A 96 -25.95 -3.36 0.05
CA ILE A 96 -24.96 -2.33 0.34
C ILE A 96 -23.80 -2.45 -0.64
N ASP A 97 -23.55 -1.38 -1.38
CA ASP A 97 -22.33 -1.20 -2.16
C ASP A 97 -21.30 -0.47 -1.30
N LEU A 98 -20.23 -1.19 -0.93
CA LEU A 98 -19.13 -0.64 -0.12
C LEU A 98 -18.40 0.51 -0.84
N ASN A 99 -18.40 0.55 -2.18
CA ASN A 99 -17.80 1.69 -2.89
C ASN A 99 -18.57 2.98 -2.63
N ILE A 100 -19.90 2.91 -2.61
CA ILE A 100 -20.76 4.07 -2.30
C ILE A 100 -20.57 4.48 -0.83
N VAL A 101 -20.47 3.50 0.08
CA VAL A 101 -20.17 3.76 1.49
C VAL A 101 -18.84 4.49 1.64
N THR A 102 -17.77 4.02 0.99
CA THR A 102 -16.45 4.67 1.01
C THR A 102 -16.51 6.08 0.44
N GLN A 103 -17.19 6.29 -0.70
CA GLN A 103 -17.37 7.63 -1.28
C GLN A 103 -18.12 8.58 -0.33
N LYS A 104 -19.16 8.09 0.36
CA LYS A 104 -19.87 8.89 1.37
C LYS A 104 -18.94 9.24 2.54
N PHE A 105 -18.10 8.32 3.03
CA PHE A 105 -17.11 8.63 4.07
C PHE A 105 -16.02 9.60 3.60
N ASP A 106 -15.57 9.49 2.35
CA ASP A 106 -14.67 10.48 1.73
C ASP A 106 -15.31 11.87 1.74
N SER A 107 -16.61 11.97 1.43
CA SER A 107 -17.32 13.26 1.49
C SER A 107 -17.50 13.80 2.92
N ILE A 108 -17.61 12.91 3.92
CA ILE A 108 -17.77 13.27 5.34
C ILE A 108 -16.44 13.73 5.94
N THR A 109 -15.31 13.13 5.55
CA THR A 109 -14.04 13.29 6.26
C THR A 109 -12.86 13.77 5.42
N LYS A 110 -12.97 13.72 4.09
CA LYS A 110 -11.85 13.85 3.13
C LYS A 110 -10.76 12.79 3.28
N CYS A 111 -11.03 11.71 3.99
CA CYS A 111 -10.13 10.58 4.15
C CYS A 111 -10.81 9.29 3.69
N THR A 112 -10.06 8.44 2.99
CA THR A 112 -10.55 7.15 2.53
C THR A 112 -10.54 6.15 3.67
N ILE A 113 -11.73 5.84 4.17
CA ILE A 113 -11.94 4.82 5.19
C ILE A 113 -12.20 3.48 4.50
N LYS A 114 -11.40 2.48 4.87
CA LYS A 114 -11.56 1.11 4.36
C LYS A 114 -12.44 0.30 5.31
N VAL A 115 -13.54 -0.18 4.76
CA VAL A 115 -14.54 -0.98 5.47
C VAL A 115 -14.81 -2.24 4.65
N ASP A 116 -14.91 -3.39 5.31
CA ASP A 116 -15.36 -4.65 4.71
C ASP A 116 -16.61 -5.13 5.43
N LEU A 117 -17.60 -5.61 4.68
CA LEU A 117 -18.87 -6.12 5.17
C LEU A 117 -19.06 -7.52 4.63
N GLN A 118 -19.23 -8.50 5.51
CA GLN A 118 -19.34 -9.90 5.11
C GLN A 118 -20.41 -10.62 5.92
N GLN A 119 -21.04 -11.59 5.27
CA GLN A 119 -22.07 -12.44 5.88
C GLN A 119 -21.43 -13.72 6.44
N PHE A 120 -21.96 -14.21 7.56
CA PHE A 120 -21.71 -15.57 8.04
C PHE A 120 -22.97 -16.19 8.65
N GLN A 121 -22.90 -17.47 9.00
CA GLN A 121 -24.03 -18.21 9.56
C GLN A 121 -23.60 -19.01 10.79
N ILE A 122 -24.45 -19.05 11.81
CA ILE A 122 -24.34 -19.95 12.97
C ILE A 122 -25.61 -20.82 12.96
N SER A 123 -25.44 -22.12 12.74
CA SER A 123 -26.55 -23.02 12.44
C SER A 123 -27.39 -22.48 11.26
N ALA A 124 -28.70 -22.27 11.43
CA ALA A 124 -29.58 -21.71 10.39
C ALA A 124 -29.69 -20.17 10.44
N ARG A 125 -29.11 -19.51 11.45
CA ARG A 125 -29.23 -18.06 11.67
C ARG A 125 -28.15 -17.32 10.89
N LYS A 126 -28.53 -16.20 10.26
CA LYS A 126 -27.63 -15.35 9.48
C LYS A 126 -27.16 -14.15 10.31
N PHE A 127 -25.90 -13.80 10.12
CA PHE A 127 -25.20 -12.73 10.81
C PHE A 127 -24.33 -11.96 9.79
N TYR A 128 -23.93 -10.75 10.16
CA TYR A 128 -22.95 -9.97 9.40
C TYR A 128 -21.84 -9.52 10.32
N TYR A 129 -20.68 -9.21 9.75
CA TYR A 129 -19.63 -8.48 10.45
C TYR A 129 -19.11 -7.34 9.59
N ILE A 130 -18.68 -6.27 10.26
CA ILE A 130 -18.00 -5.13 9.65
C ILE A 130 -16.56 -5.12 10.16
N LEU A 131 -15.60 -5.07 9.25
CA LEU A 131 -14.20 -4.83 9.57
C LEU A 131 -13.85 -3.39 9.20
N ILE A 132 -13.20 -2.69 10.13
CA ILE A 132 -12.85 -1.28 9.98
C ILE A 132 -11.35 -1.15 10.11
N GLU A 133 -10.69 -0.73 9.04
CA GLU A 133 -9.23 -0.53 9.04
C GLU A 133 -8.85 0.67 9.91
N LYS A 134 -7.71 0.58 10.58
CA LYS A 134 -7.10 1.75 11.23
C LYS A 134 -6.72 2.76 10.16
N ASN A 135 -6.99 4.04 10.43
CA ASN A 135 -6.29 5.12 9.74
C ASN A 135 -5.12 5.61 10.60
N ASN A 136 -3.99 5.92 9.95
CA ASN A 136 -2.82 6.44 10.66
C ASN A 136 -3.04 7.90 11.07
N ASP A 137 -3.82 8.62 10.28
CA ASP A 137 -4.19 10.00 10.55
C ASP A 137 -5.52 10.09 11.32
N VAL A 138 -5.64 11.15 12.11
CA VAL A 138 -6.86 11.43 12.85
C VAL A 138 -7.94 11.87 11.86
N THR A 139 -8.98 11.07 11.74
CA THR A 139 -10.10 11.26 10.83
C THR A 139 -11.21 12.04 11.53
N ILE A 140 -11.64 13.16 10.93
CA ILE A 140 -12.64 14.07 11.51
C ILE A 140 -13.74 14.42 10.49
N PRO A 141 -14.99 14.63 10.92
CA PRO A 141 -16.04 15.16 10.04
C PRO A 141 -15.76 16.61 9.62
N ILE A 142 -15.91 16.93 8.34
CA ILE A 142 -15.67 18.28 7.80
C ILE A 142 -16.88 19.21 7.94
N ASN A 143 -18.07 18.64 8.06
CA ASN A 143 -19.36 19.32 8.16
C ASN A 143 -20.24 18.63 9.21
N ASP A 144 -21.36 19.25 9.58
CA ASP A 144 -22.37 18.64 10.43
C ASP A 144 -23.23 17.67 9.62
N PHE A 145 -23.34 16.43 10.10
CA PHE A 145 -24.19 15.39 9.53
C PHE A 145 -25.14 14.87 10.61
N ILE A 146 -26.26 15.58 10.78
CA ILE A 146 -27.23 15.35 11.86
C ILE A 146 -27.81 13.93 11.79
N ASP A 147 -28.14 13.46 10.59
CA ASP A 147 -28.74 12.13 10.36
C ASP A 147 -27.80 10.98 10.76
N TYR A 148 -26.49 11.24 10.75
CA TYR A 148 -25.46 10.28 11.16
C TYR A 148 -24.91 10.54 12.57
N LYS A 149 -25.48 11.53 13.29
CA LYS A 149 -25.04 11.96 14.63
C LYS A 149 -23.56 12.37 14.67
N LEU A 150 -23.07 13.02 13.61
CA LEU A 150 -21.71 13.54 13.53
C LEU A 150 -21.74 15.06 13.49
N LYS A 151 -20.86 15.71 14.25
CA LYS A 151 -20.64 17.15 14.14
C LYS A 151 -19.26 17.46 13.58
N LYS A 152 -19.17 18.62 12.93
CA LYS A 152 -17.94 19.14 12.36
C LYS A 152 -16.84 19.22 13.41
N GLY A 153 -15.69 18.64 13.08
CA GLY A 153 -14.49 18.70 13.90
C GLY A 153 -14.51 17.81 15.14
N GLU A 154 -15.52 16.95 15.34
CA GLU A 154 -15.50 15.98 16.44
C GLU A 154 -14.42 14.92 16.20
N ILE A 155 -13.53 14.75 17.20
CA ILE A 155 -12.55 13.66 17.22
C ILE A 155 -13.16 12.53 18.05
N ILE A 156 -13.78 11.58 17.38
CA ILE A 156 -14.43 10.44 18.02
C ILE A 156 -13.45 9.27 18.03
N TYR A 157 -13.25 8.62 19.17
CA TYR A 157 -12.37 7.46 19.30
C TYR A 157 -12.97 6.42 20.25
N ARG A 158 -12.57 5.16 20.09
CA ARG A 158 -13.11 4.04 20.88
C ARG A 158 -12.36 3.87 22.21
N VAL A 159 -13.07 3.81 23.33
CA VAL A 159 -12.53 3.49 24.67
C VAL A 159 -13.40 2.42 25.32
N SER A 160 -12.82 1.27 25.67
CA SER A 160 -13.43 0.22 26.50
C SER A 160 -14.93 -0.03 26.24
N GLY A 161 -15.31 -0.28 24.97
CA GLY A 161 -16.70 -0.57 24.57
C GLY A 161 -17.59 0.65 24.35
N LYS A 162 -17.05 1.88 24.37
CA LYS A 162 -17.81 3.12 24.13
C LYS A 162 -17.10 4.07 23.18
N ASN A 163 -17.88 4.93 22.52
CA ASN A 163 -17.36 6.02 21.71
C ASN A 163 -17.21 7.27 22.57
N GLU A 164 -16.00 7.81 22.65
CA GLU A 164 -15.69 9.05 23.36
C GLU A 164 -15.28 10.17 22.42
N LEU A 165 -15.43 11.41 22.88
CA LEU A 165 -14.94 12.61 22.21
C LEU A 165 -13.60 13.03 22.83
N ALA A 166 -12.55 13.04 22.02
CA ALA A 166 -11.22 13.47 22.47
C ALA A 166 -11.15 15.00 22.67
N ASN A 167 -11.83 15.77 21.83
CA ASN A 167 -11.78 17.24 21.85
C ASN A 167 -12.90 17.90 22.65
N GLU A 168 -13.51 17.19 23.60
CA GLU A 168 -14.49 17.78 24.52
C GLU A 168 -13.85 18.81 25.46
N ASN A 169 -12.61 18.57 25.89
CA ASN A 169 -11.80 19.51 26.67
C ASN A 169 -10.30 19.27 26.47
N SER A 170 -9.46 20.23 26.89
CA SER A 170 -8.01 20.18 26.70
C SER A 170 -7.35 18.97 27.37
N HIS A 171 -7.89 18.48 28.49
CA HIS A 171 -7.30 17.34 29.20
C HIS A 171 -7.51 16.02 28.44
N LYS A 172 -8.72 15.78 27.93
CA LYS A 172 -9.02 14.63 27.07
C LYS A 172 -8.24 14.69 25.77
N LEU A 173 -8.11 15.89 25.17
CA LEU A 173 -7.37 16.06 23.93
C LEU A 173 -5.89 15.74 24.13
N ASN A 174 -5.27 16.25 25.20
CA ASN A 174 -3.88 15.94 25.52
C ASN A 174 -3.66 14.44 25.79
N SER A 175 -4.60 13.79 26.48
CA SER A 175 -4.55 12.34 26.72
C SER A 175 -4.62 11.55 25.41
N PHE A 176 -5.52 11.93 24.50
CA PHE A 176 -5.61 11.34 23.18
C PHE A 176 -4.35 11.56 22.34
N LEU A 177 -3.79 12.77 22.34
CA LEU A 177 -2.54 13.06 21.64
C LEU A 177 -1.37 12.24 22.19
N GLN A 178 -1.30 12.04 23.51
CA GLN A 178 -0.31 11.15 24.12
C GLN A 178 -0.50 9.69 23.69
N LEU A 179 -1.74 9.19 23.62
CA LEU A 179 -2.01 7.86 23.08
C LEU A 179 -1.53 7.73 21.64
N LYS A 180 -1.79 8.74 20.79
CA LYS A 180 -1.32 8.75 19.40
C LYS A 180 0.20 8.86 19.27
N ALA A 181 0.86 9.65 20.10
CA ALA A 181 2.31 9.71 20.15
C ALA A 181 2.92 8.35 20.56
N ASN A 182 2.30 7.67 21.53
CA ASN A 182 2.73 6.34 21.97
C ASN A 182 2.50 5.27 20.89
N GLU A 183 1.39 5.33 20.14
CA GLU A 183 1.16 4.46 18.99
C GLU A 183 2.27 4.64 17.93
N LYS A 184 2.56 5.88 17.52
CA LYS A 184 3.65 6.19 16.58
C LYS A 184 5.00 5.67 17.09
N SER A 185 5.27 5.84 18.38
CA SER A 185 6.49 5.34 19.04
C SER A 185 6.56 3.82 19.07
N LYS A 186 5.43 3.13 19.24
CA LYS A 186 5.38 1.66 19.22
C LYS A 186 5.61 1.10 17.81
N GLU A 187 4.94 1.64 16.80
CA GLU A 187 5.16 1.26 15.39
C GLU A 187 6.64 1.43 15.02
N PHE A 188 7.24 2.52 15.47
CA PHE A 188 8.66 2.75 15.36
C PHE A 188 9.50 1.68 16.09
N MET A 189 9.21 1.39 17.37
CA MET A 189 9.93 0.35 18.12
C MET A 189 9.80 -1.05 17.48
N GLU A 190 8.67 -1.36 16.85
CA GLU A 190 8.49 -2.60 16.08
C GLU A 190 9.42 -2.64 14.86
N ILE A 191 9.59 -1.52 14.14
CA ILE A 191 10.58 -1.41 13.06
C ILE A 191 11.99 -1.58 13.63
N TRP A 192 12.30 -0.92 14.76
CA TRP A 192 13.61 -1.02 15.40
C TRP A 192 13.95 -2.42 15.88
N SER A 193 13.00 -3.15 16.45
CA SER A 193 13.24 -4.52 16.91
C SER A 193 13.55 -5.48 15.76
N LYS A 194 12.97 -5.26 14.58
CA LYS A 194 13.30 -6.03 13.37
C LYS A 194 14.70 -5.71 12.84
N LEU A 195 15.12 -4.45 12.94
CA LEU A 195 16.41 -3.97 12.43
C LEU A 195 17.56 -4.10 13.45
N LEU A 196 17.23 -4.31 14.73
CA LEU A 196 18.16 -4.36 15.86
C LEU A 196 19.32 -5.36 15.65
N PRO A 197 19.09 -6.60 15.18
CA PRO A 197 20.17 -7.54 14.93
C PRO A 197 21.20 -7.00 13.93
N GLU A 198 20.74 -6.38 12.84
CA GLU A 198 21.63 -5.83 11.82
C GLU A 198 22.33 -4.54 12.26
N ILE A 199 21.66 -3.73 13.08
CA ILE A 199 22.22 -2.49 13.64
C ILE A 199 23.30 -2.81 14.67
N PHE A 200 23.12 -3.87 15.47
CA PHE A 200 24.08 -4.28 16.49
C PHE A 200 25.43 -4.68 15.87
N ASP A 201 25.40 -5.38 14.73
CA ASP A 201 26.60 -5.80 14.01
C ASP A 201 27.40 -4.59 13.46
N ILE A 202 26.72 -3.52 13.06
CA ILE A 202 27.32 -2.31 12.49
C ILE A 202 27.74 -1.32 13.60
N ASN A 203 27.02 -1.30 14.72
CA ASN A 203 27.17 -0.38 15.85
C ASN A 203 27.34 1.11 15.45
N PRO A 204 26.40 1.69 14.69
CA PRO A 204 26.50 3.06 14.22
C PRO A 204 26.27 4.09 15.35
N LYS A 205 27.00 5.22 15.30
CA LYS A 205 26.85 6.34 16.26
C LYS A 205 25.53 7.11 16.10
N GLU A 206 25.04 7.19 14.87
CA GLU A 206 23.81 7.89 14.50
C GLU A 206 23.07 7.04 13.47
N ILE A 207 21.74 6.99 13.58
CA ILE A 207 20.89 6.19 12.69
C ILE A 207 19.79 7.09 12.15
N LEU A 208 19.65 7.12 10.83
CA LEU A 208 18.55 7.77 10.14
C LEU A 208 17.76 6.72 9.36
N MET A 209 16.47 6.59 9.63
CA MET A 209 15.57 5.70 8.90
C MET A 209 14.55 6.52 8.13
N ILE A 210 14.41 6.27 6.84
CA ILE A 210 13.41 6.93 6.01
C ILE A 210 12.36 5.89 5.62
N ASN A 211 11.11 6.15 5.98
CA ASN A 211 9.96 5.33 5.56
C ASN A 211 9.19 6.06 4.44
N PRO A 212 9.47 5.74 3.16
CA PRO A 212 8.81 6.38 2.04
C PRO A 212 7.34 5.99 1.87
N LYS A 213 6.83 4.94 2.53
CA LYS A 213 5.39 4.64 2.52
C LYS A 213 4.62 5.67 3.34
N THR A 214 5.11 5.94 4.54
CA THR A 214 4.44 6.82 5.51
C THR A 214 4.97 8.24 5.49
N ASN A 215 5.91 8.60 4.59
CA ASN A 215 6.50 9.93 4.51
C ASN A 215 7.17 10.37 5.85
N ASN A 216 7.72 9.41 6.59
CA ASN A 216 8.34 9.67 7.89
C ASN A 216 9.85 9.46 7.84
N ILE A 217 10.59 10.38 8.45
CA ILE A 217 11.98 10.17 8.84
C ILE A 217 12.02 9.92 10.33
N TYR A 218 12.90 9.01 10.72
CA TYR A 218 13.23 8.76 12.10
C TYR A 218 14.74 8.88 12.31
N GLY A 219 15.14 9.53 13.41
CA GLY A 219 16.53 9.73 13.78
C GLY A 219 16.81 9.19 15.18
N TYR A 220 17.96 8.55 15.35
CA TYR A 220 18.49 8.16 16.66
C TYR A 220 19.94 8.65 16.78
N ASN A 221 20.21 9.38 17.86
CA ASN A 221 21.55 9.81 18.22
C ASN A 221 22.01 9.08 19.49
N GLN A 222 23.12 8.33 19.41
CA GLN A 222 23.64 7.56 20.54
C GLN A 222 24.19 8.46 21.66
N LYS A 223 24.68 9.67 21.36
CA LYS A 223 25.20 10.61 22.37
C LYS A 223 24.08 11.16 23.25
N ASP A 224 23.00 11.60 22.62
CA ASP A 224 21.87 12.21 23.32
C ASP A 224 20.84 11.16 23.80
N LYS A 225 21.00 9.90 23.36
CA LYS A 225 20.03 8.80 23.51
C LYS A 225 18.60 9.23 23.14
N ASN A 226 18.50 10.20 22.24
CA ASN A 226 17.24 10.81 21.86
C ASN A 226 16.78 10.23 20.54
N LEU A 227 15.48 10.02 20.48
CA LEU A 227 14.80 9.42 19.37
C LEU A 227 13.78 10.42 18.84
N SER A 228 13.95 10.82 17.58
CA SER A 228 13.11 11.82 16.95
C SER A 228 12.46 11.26 15.70
N SER A 229 11.28 11.76 15.38
CA SER A 229 10.59 11.48 14.13
C SER A 229 10.03 12.77 13.54
N SER A 230 10.10 12.91 12.22
CA SER A 230 9.49 14.02 11.49
C SER A 230 8.80 13.51 10.24
N GLU A 231 7.67 14.11 9.91
CA GLU A 231 7.03 13.94 8.59
C GLU A 231 7.78 14.78 7.56
N ILE A 232 7.93 14.27 6.35
CA ILE A 232 8.53 14.96 5.21
C ILE A 232 7.72 14.68 3.94
N GLU A 233 7.60 15.66 3.06
CA GLU A 233 7.05 15.41 1.73
C GLU A 233 8.09 14.71 0.85
N ILE A 234 7.85 13.44 0.51
CA ILE A 234 8.71 12.67 -0.39
C ILE A 234 8.03 12.62 -1.76
N ASP A 235 8.69 13.20 -2.76
CA ASP A 235 8.33 12.97 -4.16
C ASP A 235 8.67 11.52 -4.53
N LYS A 236 7.63 10.72 -4.77
CA LYS A 236 7.72 9.28 -5.05
C LYS A 236 7.84 8.96 -6.54
N SER A 237 7.89 9.96 -7.43
CA SER A 237 8.09 9.75 -8.87
C SER A 237 9.49 9.18 -9.16
N GLU A 238 9.69 8.38 -10.22
CA GLU A 238 11.03 7.85 -10.58
C GLU A 238 12.06 8.98 -10.83
N SER A 239 11.61 10.13 -11.31
CA SER A 239 12.40 11.36 -11.47
C SER A 239 12.53 12.20 -10.20
N GLY A 240 11.84 11.82 -9.12
CA GLY A 240 11.84 12.52 -7.86
C GLY A 240 13.22 12.48 -7.21
N VAL A 241 13.55 13.56 -6.49
CA VAL A 241 14.85 13.72 -5.82
C VAL A 241 15.20 12.51 -4.93
N PHE A 242 14.20 11.89 -4.32
CA PHE A 242 14.38 10.70 -3.48
C PHE A 242 14.82 9.46 -4.28
N ASN A 243 14.21 9.20 -5.43
CA ASN A 243 14.59 8.08 -6.29
C ASN A 243 15.94 8.32 -7.00
N ILE A 244 16.29 9.58 -7.29
CA ILE A 244 17.64 9.94 -7.74
C ILE A 244 18.68 9.61 -6.67
N ILE A 245 18.40 9.95 -5.39
CA ILE A 245 19.28 9.63 -4.26
C ILE A 245 19.38 8.11 -4.08
N LEU A 246 18.26 7.37 -4.12
CA LEU A 246 18.28 5.90 -4.04
C LEU A 246 19.10 5.29 -5.17
N ASN A 247 18.88 5.71 -6.41
CA ASN A 247 19.64 5.21 -7.57
C ASN A 247 21.13 5.52 -7.47
N ALA A 248 21.51 6.69 -6.95
CA ALA A 248 22.90 7.04 -6.70
C ALA A 248 23.52 6.19 -5.58
N ILE A 249 22.77 5.85 -4.54
CA ILE A 249 23.19 4.94 -3.46
C ILE A 249 23.33 3.51 -3.98
N SER A 250 22.39 3.03 -4.81
CA SER A 250 22.42 1.72 -5.46
C SER A 250 23.57 1.59 -6.47
N ALA A 251 24.00 2.70 -7.08
CA ALA A 251 25.14 2.76 -8.00
C ALA A 251 26.51 2.80 -7.27
N GLY A 252 26.53 3.15 -5.98
CA GLY A 252 27.69 2.93 -5.12
C GLY A 252 27.85 1.45 -4.79
N GLU A 253 29.08 0.97 -4.58
CA GLU A 253 29.32 -0.43 -4.18
C GLU A 253 28.68 -0.72 -2.81
N ILE A 254 27.46 -1.25 -2.87
CA ILE A 254 26.66 -1.72 -1.74
C ILE A 254 27.52 -2.65 -0.88
N GLY A 255 27.64 -2.34 0.42
CA GLY A 255 28.34 -3.19 1.40
C GLY A 255 29.83 -2.93 1.58
N LYS A 256 30.46 -1.94 0.93
CA LYS A 256 31.82 -1.55 1.31
C LYS A 256 31.81 -0.70 2.58
N ILE A 257 32.26 -1.31 3.67
CA ILE A 257 32.64 -0.61 4.90
C ILE A 257 33.74 0.38 4.52
N SER A 258 33.43 1.66 4.58
CA SER A 258 34.45 2.70 4.52
C SER A 258 34.96 2.91 5.93
N ASP A 259 36.19 2.48 6.20
CA ASP A 259 36.89 2.77 7.45
C ASP A 259 37.34 4.25 7.56
N THR A 260 37.04 5.07 6.53
CA THR A 260 37.32 6.51 6.56
C THR A 260 36.29 7.28 7.41
N GLU A 261 36.79 7.93 8.46
CA GLU A 261 36.03 8.80 9.36
C GLU A 261 35.29 9.90 8.58
N GLY A 262 33.99 10.08 8.86
CA GLY A 262 33.16 11.12 8.25
C GLY A 262 32.37 10.72 6.98
N LYS A 263 32.48 9.48 6.49
CA LYS A 263 31.63 8.99 5.40
C LYS A 263 30.37 8.27 5.92
N PRO A 264 29.17 8.62 5.46
CA PRO A 264 27.93 7.95 5.85
C PRO A 264 27.91 6.50 5.35
N LEU A 265 27.45 5.58 6.21
CA LEU A 265 27.20 4.19 5.86
C LEU A 265 25.78 4.07 5.29
N TYR A 266 25.65 3.55 4.07
CA TYR A 266 24.35 3.31 3.43
C TYR A 266 24.09 1.81 3.36
N LYS A 267 22.97 1.35 3.94
CA LYS A 267 22.49 -0.02 3.82
C LYS A 267 21.00 0.00 3.52
N ILE A 268 20.59 -0.57 2.39
CA ILE A 268 19.18 -0.71 2.00
C ILE A 268 18.62 -1.93 2.73
N VAL A 269 17.62 -1.72 3.59
CA VAL A 269 16.97 -2.82 4.36
C VAL A 269 15.62 -3.25 3.75
N GLY A 270 15.39 -2.87 2.49
CA GLY A 270 14.22 -3.24 1.70
C GLY A 270 14.06 -2.32 0.50
N GLU A 271 13.68 -2.88 -0.65
CA GLU A 271 13.39 -2.15 -1.87
C GLU A 271 11.88 -2.17 -2.11
N ILE A 272 11.27 -1.00 -2.32
CA ILE A 272 9.88 -0.91 -2.75
C ILE A 272 9.93 -0.76 -4.27
N LYS A 273 9.58 -1.82 -5.00
CA LYS A 273 9.29 -1.70 -6.43
C LYS A 273 8.16 -0.69 -6.58
N SER A 274 8.39 0.35 -7.38
CA SER A 274 7.42 1.40 -7.64
C SER A 274 6.07 0.79 -8.00
N SER A 275 4.99 1.25 -7.35
CA SER A 275 3.62 0.80 -7.60
C SER A 275 3.02 1.33 -8.90
N THR A 276 3.76 2.16 -9.64
CA THR A 276 3.40 2.55 -11.00
C THR A 276 4.14 1.66 -11.99
N PRO A 277 3.45 0.85 -12.82
CA PRO A 277 4.10 0.14 -13.90
C PRO A 277 4.80 1.16 -14.79
N ARG A 278 6.07 0.92 -15.05
CA ARG A 278 6.90 1.79 -15.89
C ARG A 278 6.30 1.83 -17.28
N ASP A 279 6.04 3.00 -17.84
CA ASP A 279 5.49 3.11 -19.19
C ASP A 279 6.46 2.45 -20.18
N TYR A 280 5.98 1.43 -20.87
CA TYR A 280 6.80 0.62 -21.76
C TYR A 280 6.21 0.50 -23.15
N ILE A 281 7.09 0.28 -24.11
CA ILE A 281 6.74 -0.08 -25.48
C ILE A 281 7.21 -1.50 -25.79
N THR A 282 6.46 -2.17 -26.66
CA THR A 282 6.81 -3.52 -27.15
C THR A 282 7.83 -3.45 -28.27
N LEU A 283 8.52 -4.56 -28.58
CA LEU A 283 9.45 -4.59 -29.72
C LEU A 283 8.76 -4.18 -31.03
N SER A 284 7.50 -4.57 -31.25
CA SER A 284 6.75 -4.18 -32.46
C SER A 284 6.57 -2.66 -32.59
N THR A 285 6.31 -2.00 -31.46
CA THR A 285 6.18 -0.53 -31.43
C THR A 285 7.54 0.12 -31.64
N LEU A 286 8.58 -0.38 -30.97
CA LEU A 286 9.96 0.09 -31.13
C LEU A 286 10.44 -0.03 -32.59
N ASP A 287 10.24 -1.19 -33.22
CA ASP A 287 10.58 -1.45 -34.62
C ASP A 287 9.85 -0.50 -35.58
N SER A 288 8.57 -0.23 -35.32
CA SER A 288 7.77 0.69 -36.12
C SER A 288 8.26 2.14 -36.03
N GLU A 289 8.58 2.61 -34.82
CA GLU A 289 9.07 3.98 -34.60
C GLU A 289 10.48 4.18 -35.18
N ILE A 290 11.40 3.24 -34.97
CA ILE A 290 12.75 3.31 -35.56
C ILE A 290 12.64 3.31 -37.09
N LYS A 291 11.75 2.50 -37.67
CA LYS A 291 11.53 2.51 -39.13
C LYS A 291 11.08 3.88 -39.63
N LYS A 292 10.30 4.68 -38.91
CA LYS A 292 9.90 6.01 -39.40
C LYS A 292 11.09 6.94 -39.61
N ASN A 293 12.11 6.83 -38.77
CA ASN A 293 13.22 7.79 -38.69
C ASN A 293 14.58 7.25 -39.20
N ALA A 294 14.69 5.94 -39.40
CA ALA A 294 15.90 5.31 -39.94
C ALA A 294 16.01 5.51 -41.46
N LYS A 295 17.21 5.88 -41.93
CA LYS A 295 17.58 6.01 -43.35
C LYS A 295 17.80 4.66 -44.04
N TYR A 296 17.98 3.60 -43.27
CA TYR A 296 18.30 2.26 -43.78
C TYR A 296 17.25 1.23 -43.36
N ASN A 297 17.08 0.21 -44.22
CA ASN A 297 16.24 -0.95 -43.94
C ASN A 297 16.94 -1.92 -43.00
N PHE A 298 16.21 -2.40 -42.00
CA PHE A 298 16.68 -3.38 -41.03
C PHE A 298 15.56 -4.38 -40.68
N THR A 299 15.96 -5.46 -40.01
CA THR A 299 15.07 -6.56 -39.59
C THR A 299 15.20 -6.77 -38.08
N SER A 300 14.22 -7.39 -37.43
CA SER A 300 14.24 -7.62 -35.97
C SER A 300 15.50 -8.36 -35.46
N PRO A 301 16.12 -9.32 -36.19
CA PRO A 301 17.41 -9.88 -35.78
C PRO A 301 18.56 -8.88 -35.76
N LEU A 302 18.55 -7.86 -36.62
CA LEU A 302 19.55 -6.80 -36.62
C LEU A 302 19.40 -5.87 -35.42
N LEU A 303 18.17 -5.62 -34.96
CA LEU A 303 17.94 -4.87 -33.72
C LEU A 303 18.54 -5.60 -32.51
N LYS A 304 18.41 -6.92 -32.44
CA LYS A 304 19.03 -7.70 -31.35
C LYS A 304 20.55 -7.62 -31.35
N LEU A 305 21.17 -7.57 -32.54
CA LEU A 305 22.60 -7.29 -32.65
C LEU A 305 22.95 -5.89 -32.14
N ALA A 306 22.15 -4.88 -32.48
CA ALA A 306 22.34 -3.52 -31.96
C ALA A 306 22.25 -3.46 -30.43
N PHE A 307 21.33 -4.22 -29.80
CA PHE A 307 21.21 -4.27 -28.34
C PHE A 307 22.48 -4.81 -27.69
N LYS A 308 23.11 -5.83 -28.28
CA LYS A 308 24.38 -6.37 -27.77
C LYS A 308 25.52 -5.38 -27.92
N GLU A 309 25.65 -4.72 -29.06
CA GLU A 309 26.74 -3.77 -29.30
C GLU A 309 26.61 -2.51 -28.44
N LEU A 310 25.38 -2.13 -28.08
CA LEU A 310 25.10 -1.09 -27.08
C LEU A 310 25.35 -1.55 -25.64
N GLY A 311 25.67 -2.83 -25.42
CA GLY A 311 25.89 -3.42 -24.11
C GLY A 311 24.61 -3.64 -23.29
N TRP A 312 23.43 -3.52 -23.92
CA TRP A 312 22.13 -3.68 -23.30
C TRP A 312 21.80 -5.16 -23.02
N THR A 313 22.28 -6.05 -23.89
CA THR A 313 22.11 -7.50 -23.79
C THR A 313 23.45 -8.21 -23.88
N ASN A 314 23.61 -9.32 -23.16
CA ASN A 314 24.85 -10.12 -23.18
C ASN A 314 24.95 -11.03 -24.42
N ILE A 315 23.82 -11.33 -25.07
CA ILE A 315 23.70 -12.34 -26.13
C ILE A 315 23.11 -11.71 -27.41
N GLU A 316 23.55 -12.18 -28.59
CA GLU A 316 23.11 -11.67 -29.91
C GLU A 316 21.66 -12.03 -30.24
N ASN A 317 21.16 -13.14 -29.70
CA ASN A 317 19.83 -13.63 -29.98
C ASN A 317 19.20 -14.18 -28.70
N PHE A 318 18.01 -13.68 -28.41
CA PHE A 318 17.24 -14.06 -27.23
C PHE A 318 15.74 -14.03 -27.52
N HIS A 319 14.95 -14.76 -26.74
CA HIS A 319 13.50 -14.73 -26.83
C HIS A 319 12.93 -13.49 -26.12
N ILE A 320 11.97 -12.82 -26.76
CA ILE A 320 11.33 -11.61 -26.20
C ILE A 320 10.25 -12.03 -25.19
N GLU A 321 9.54 -13.10 -25.51
CA GLU A 321 8.56 -13.73 -24.62
C GLU A 321 9.27 -14.85 -23.87
N ASP A 322 9.09 -14.86 -22.55
CA ASP A 322 9.75 -15.75 -21.60
C ASP A 322 11.28 -15.82 -21.81
N PRO A 323 11.99 -14.67 -21.67
CA PRO A 323 13.45 -14.62 -21.78
C PRO A 323 14.13 -15.44 -20.68
N GLU A 324 15.29 -16.03 -20.99
CA GLU A 324 16.18 -16.64 -19.99
C GLU A 324 16.67 -15.63 -18.95
N GLU A 325 16.94 -16.10 -17.73
CA GLU A 325 17.48 -15.25 -16.67
C GLU A 325 18.90 -14.78 -17.04
N ASN A 326 19.23 -13.51 -16.77
CA ASN A 326 20.54 -12.85 -17.01
C ASN A 326 20.91 -12.46 -18.45
N ILE A 327 19.93 -12.31 -19.36
CA ILE A 327 20.21 -11.79 -20.72
C ILE A 327 20.51 -10.28 -20.70
N LEU A 328 19.87 -9.52 -19.82
CA LEU A 328 19.96 -8.06 -19.79
C LEU A 328 21.08 -7.58 -18.86
N ASN A 329 21.69 -6.46 -19.24
CA ASN A 329 22.66 -5.77 -18.40
C ASN A 329 21.96 -4.72 -17.54
N GLU A 330 22.00 -4.89 -16.22
CA GLU A 330 21.30 -4.01 -15.25
C GLU A 330 21.72 -2.53 -15.37
N LYS A 331 22.92 -2.25 -15.87
CA LYS A 331 23.41 -0.88 -16.11
C LYS A 331 22.57 -0.09 -17.13
N PHE A 332 21.80 -0.78 -17.98
CA PHE A 332 20.98 -0.17 -19.03
C PHE A 332 19.47 -0.41 -18.81
N SER A 333 19.06 -0.63 -17.56
CA SER A 333 17.66 -0.82 -17.18
C SER A 333 16.76 0.34 -17.61
N ASN A 334 17.29 1.54 -17.84
CA ASN A 334 16.57 2.70 -18.36
C ASN A 334 16.08 2.55 -19.81
N PHE A 335 16.67 1.63 -20.58
CA PHE A 335 16.33 1.39 -21.99
C PHE A 335 15.59 0.07 -22.21
N ILE A 336 15.97 -0.98 -21.46
CA ILE A 336 15.45 -2.34 -21.63
C ILE A 336 15.30 -3.04 -20.27
N TRP A 337 14.18 -3.72 -20.04
CA TRP A 337 13.98 -4.55 -18.84
C TRP A 337 12.99 -5.69 -19.11
N ILE A 338 12.81 -6.58 -18.13
CA ILE A 338 11.84 -7.68 -18.16
C ILE A 338 10.63 -7.29 -17.31
N GLU A 339 9.44 -7.33 -17.90
CA GLU A 339 8.17 -7.02 -17.24
C GLU A 339 7.31 -8.28 -17.09
N ASN A 340 6.53 -8.39 -16.01
CA ASN A 340 5.59 -9.48 -15.81
C ASN A 340 4.22 -9.10 -16.37
N ILE A 341 3.78 -9.79 -17.43
CA ILE A 341 2.52 -9.48 -18.13
C ILE A 341 1.34 -10.24 -17.53
N ASP A 342 1.58 -11.41 -16.94
CA ASP A 342 0.54 -12.25 -16.34
C ASP A 342 1.06 -12.87 -15.04
N THR A 343 0.65 -12.30 -13.91
CA THR A 343 1.06 -12.73 -12.56
C THR A 343 0.55 -14.11 -12.17
N ILE A 344 -0.49 -14.63 -12.84
CA ILE A 344 -1.05 -15.97 -12.54
C ILE A 344 -0.31 -17.04 -13.35
N LYS A 345 0.12 -16.72 -14.57
CA LYS A 345 0.85 -17.64 -15.45
C LYS A 345 2.38 -17.45 -15.45
N ASP A 346 2.88 -16.51 -14.66
CA ASP A 346 4.29 -16.06 -14.60
C ASP A 346 4.90 -15.78 -15.97
N LYS A 347 4.13 -15.14 -16.86
CA LYS A 347 4.62 -14.81 -18.22
C LYS A 347 5.43 -13.52 -18.21
N LYS A 348 6.67 -13.61 -18.66
CA LYS A 348 7.62 -12.50 -18.66
C LYS A 348 7.89 -12.03 -20.09
N LYS A 349 8.11 -10.73 -20.28
CA LYS A 349 8.43 -10.18 -21.60
C LYS A 349 9.49 -9.09 -21.50
N VAL A 350 10.38 -9.07 -22.48
CA VAL A 350 11.33 -7.96 -22.66
C VAL A 350 10.59 -6.76 -23.22
N VAL A 351 10.68 -5.63 -22.52
CA VAL A 351 10.05 -4.37 -22.86
C VAL A 351 11.08 -3.24 -22.89
N PHE A 352 10.71 -2.13 -23.52
CA PHE A 352 11.63 -1.03 -23.80
C PHE A 352 11.04 0.31 -23.36
N SER A 353 11.90 1.28 -23.03
CA SER A 353 11.48 2.67 -22.85
C SER A 353 11.41 3.39 -24.19
N LYS A 354 10.72 4.55 -24.21
CA LYS A 354 10.71 5.45 -25.37
C LYS A 354 12.12 5.98 -25.70
N ASP A 355 12.95 6.16 -24.68
CA ASP A 355 14.29 6.71 -24.81
C ASP A 355 15.27 5.75 -25.52
N ALA A 356 14.89 4.47 -25.67
CA ALA A 356 15.65 3.50 -26.44
C ALA A 356 15.66 3.79 -27.95
N ILE A 357 14.74 4.63 -28.46
CA ILE A 357 14.57 4.88 -29.89
C ILE A 357 15.77 5.64 -30.48
N GLU A 358 16.22 6.72 -29.84
CA GLU A 358 17.29 7.58 -30.38
C GLU A 358 18.64 6.87 -30.54
N PRO A 359 19.18 6.16 -29.52
CA PRO A 359 20.46 5.46 -29.64
C PRO A 359 20.46 4.41 -30.76
N LEU A 360 19.32 3.75 -30.98
CA LEU A 360 19.17 2.75 -32.04
C LEU A 360 19.15 3.39 -33.43
N ILE A 361 18.49 4.54 -33.58
CA ILE A 361 18.48 5.29 -34.85
C ILE A 361 19.89 5.75 -35.20
N GLU A 362 20.66 6.27 -34.24
CA GLU A 362 22.02 6.73 -34.47
C GLU A 362 22.92 5.61 -35.00
N ILE A 363 22.88 4.43 -34.37
CA ILE A 363 23.66 3.27 -34.80
C ILE A 363 23.23 2.76 -36.18
N ILE A 364 21.92 2.73 -36.45
CA ILE A 364 21.41 2.26 -37.74
C ILE A 364 21.74 3.27 -38.86
N ASN A 365 21.73 4.56 -38.58
CA ASN A 365 21.99 5.60 -39.57
C ASN A 365 23.48 5.83 -39.86
N ASP A 366 24.37 5.40 -38.97
CA ASP A 366 25.81 5.49 -39.19
C ASP A 366 26.31 4.33 -40.07
N LYS A 367 26.62 4.66 -41.33
CA LYS A 367 27.14 3.71 -42.33
C LYS A 367 28.47 3.08 -41.91
N SER A 368 29.28 3.77 -41.11
CA SER A 368 30.56 3.29 -40.57
C SER A 368 30.37 2.03 -39.71
N ASN A 369 29.21 1.94 -39.06
CA ASN A 369 28.89 0.92 -38.09
C ASN A 369 28.28 -0.34 -38.72
N HIS A 370 27.91 -0.30 -40.01
CA HIS A 370 27.15 -1.40 -40.62
C HIS A 370 27.95 -2.70 -40.74
N VAL A 371 29.17 -2.60 -41.26
CA VAL A 371 30.05 -3.77 -41.37
C VAL A 371 30.48 -4.25 -39.98
N LYS A 372 30.68 -3.32 -39.05
CA LYS A 372 31.17 -3.61 -37.69
C LYS A 372 30.12 -4.29 -36.81
N TYR A 373 28.90 -3.78 -36.79
CA TYR A 373 27.84 -4.22 -35.86
C TYR A 373 26.82 -5.15 -36.51
N PHE A 374 26.50 -4.94 -37.79
CA PHE A 374 25.48 -5.73 -38.49
C PHE A 374 26.06 -6.83 -39.37
N LYS A 375 27.40 -6.94 -39.44
CA LYS A 375 28.14 -7.91 -40.28
C LYS A 375 27.80 -7.79 -41.79
N ARG A 376 27.07 -6.75 -42.20
CA ARG A 376 26.63 -6.46 -43.58
C ARG A 376 26.27 -4.99 -43.74
N ASN A 377 26.39 -4.46 -44.95
CA ASN A 377 25.88 -3.13 -45.28
C ASN A 377 24.35 -3.15 -45.32
N LEU A 378 23.70 -2.20 -44.64
CA LEU A 378 22.25 -2.05 -44.70
C LEU A 378 21.87 -1.31 -46.00
N HIS A 379 20.74 -1.68 -46.59
CA HIS A 379 20.22 -1.01 -47.79
C HIS A 379 19.52 0.29 -47.42
N SER A 380 19.76 1.36 -48.19
CA SER A 380 19.01 2.62 -48.02
C SER A 380 17.52 2.35 -48.19
N LYS A 381 16.70 3.03 -47.38
CA LYS A 381 15.30 3.22 -47.73
C LYS A 381 15.24 4.05 -49.01
N GLN A 382 14.51 3.55 -50.00
CA GLN A 382 14.08 4.35 -51.14
C GLN A 382 12.85 5.15 -50.72
#